data_AF-A0A7S2KXI3-F1
#
_entry.id   AF-A0A7S2KXI3-F1
#
_cell.length_a   1.000
_cell.length_b   1.000
_cell.length_c   1.000
_cell.angle_alpha   90.00
_cell.angle_beta   90.00
_cell.angle_gamma   90.00
#
_symmetry.space_group_name_H-M   'P 1'
#
loop_
_entity.id
_entity.type
_entity.pdbx_description
1 polymer ?
#
loop_
_entity_poly.entity_id
_entity_poly.type
_entity_poly.pdbx_seq_one_letter_code
_entity_poly.pdbx_strand_id
1 'polypeptide(L)'
;MTSEEEPSKKRKQNDDFHEKEGCKVKNPHVKTEPTSALCDLIETQDWKGASLRIESNPQDIYWVDTHNSNVLHHLCSSPWIPQEDLDEVIEKSVPAKIQIIRKIGKLYPEAATQQNKFGITPFHVASINYHLLIPVEILESLLEMVHDCLKKVHILKCVLPIDIRNHILPFINTPISVVSFRDEHGCTALYLAAQCIFCNIAPKGWFSRIWFLIQNSAEGAITDSQDDIHGGNPIHEVCRALRHSGFDFELPIDMSKVVPEKAFRSLDIEGNTPLHCATADECWFDLRQTMGPLDEANIVMVAQAYPEALEMRNVHGKTPLSTNTVTSRPELHRKLENILRESKRGNH
;
A
#
# COMPACT_ATOMS: atom_id res chain seq x y z
N MET A 1 57.72 28.90 -38.46
CA MET A 1 57.13 27.91 -37.54
C MET A 1 56.20 27.04 -38.37
N THR A 2 56.76 25.98 -38.93
CA THR A 2 56.09 25.00 -39.79
C THR A 2 55.57 23.89 -38.88
N SER A 3 54.25 23.70 -38.84
CA SER A 3 53.58 22.65 -38.10
C SER A 3 53.45 21.40 -38.98
N GLU A 4 54.07 20.32 -38.54
CA GLU A 4 53.99 18.99 -39.15
C GLU A 4 52.63 18.33 -38.86
N GLU A 5 52.07 17.71 -39.89
CA GLU A 5 50.88 16.86 -39.85
C GLU A 5 51.24 15.44 -39.37
N GLU A 6 50.50 14.90 -38.40
CA GLU A 6 50.53 13.47 -38.06
C GLU A 6 49.33 12.71 -38.68
N PRO A 7 49.53 11.49 -39.20
CA PRO A 7 48.50 10.75 -39.93
C PRO A 7 47.61 9.85 -39.06
N SER A 8 46.37 9.71 -39.53
CA SER A 8 45.27 8.99 -38.89
C SER A 8 45.45 7.47 -38.83
N LYS A 9 45.21 6.89 -37.65
CA LYS A 9 45.09 5.44 -37.44
C LYS A 9 43.65 4.98 -37.62
N LYS A 10 43.39 4.26 -38.70
CA LYS A 10 42.15 3.51 -38.94
C LYS A 10 42.04 2.33 -37.96
N ARG A 11 40.99 2.30 -37.14
CA ARG A 11 40.55 1.12 -36.36
C ARG A 11 39.78 0.18 -37.28
N LYS A 12 40.20 -1.09 -37.36
CA LYS A 12 39.46 -2.19 -37.98
C LYS A 12 38.38 -2.67 -37.02
N GLN A 13 37.14 -2.71 -37.48
CA GLN A 13 36.04 -3.48 -36.86
C GLN A 13 36.25 -4.96 -37.18
N ASN A 14 36.23 -5.79 -36.14
CA ASN A 14 36.06 -7.23 -36.22
C ASN A 14 34.78 -7.54 -35.44
N ASP A 15 33.68 -7.76 -36.15
CA ASP A 15 32.43 -8.27 -35.60
C ASP A 15 32.29 -9.74 -36.02
N ASP A 16 32.78 -10.64 -35.15
CA ASP A 16 32.45 -12.07 -35.18
C ASP A 16 31.84 -12.42 -33.82
N PHE A 17 30.51 -12.32 -33.72
CA PHE A 17 29.75 -12.81 -32.58
C PHE A 17 29.15 -14.18 -32.94
N HIS A 18 29.75 -15.23 -32.39
CA HIS A 18 29.17 -16.56 -32.37
C HIS A 18 27.95 -16.58 -31.43
N GLU A 19 26.77 -16.88 -31.98
CA GLU A 19 25.63 -17.36 -31.22
C GLU A 19 26.03 -18.64 -30.46
N LYS A 20 26.08 -18.55 -29.12
CA LYS A 20 26.03 -19.72 -28.25
C LYS A 20 24.63 -19.84 -27.67
N GLU A 21 23.94 -20.87 -28.13
CA GLU A 21 22.74 -21.41 -27.54
C GLU A 21 22.94 -21.76 -26.05
N GLY A 22 21.87 -21.55 -25.27
CA GLY A 22 21.57 -22.39 -24.12
C GLY A 22 22.17 -21.97 -22.78
N CYS A 23 21.60 -20.97 -22.12
CA CYS A 23 21.70 -20.82 -20.66
C CYS A 23 20.30 -20.87 -20.04
N LYS A 24 19.79 -22.08 -19.79
CA LYS A 24 18.68 -22.28 -18.84
C LYS A 24 19.22 -21.98 -17.45
N VAL A 25 18.99 -20.76 -16.96
CA VAL A 25 19.24 -20.39 -15.57
C VAL A 25 18.26 -21.17 -14.69
N LYS A 26 18.67 -22.35 -14.24
CA LYS A 26 18.06 -23.00 -13.09
C LYS A 26 18.59 -22.27 -11.87
N ASN A 27 17.76 -21.43 -11.27
CA ASN A 27 18.07 -20.76 -10.01
C ASN A 27 17.92 -21.81 -8.88
N PRO A 28 19.02 -22.37 -8.32
CA PRO A 28 18.90 -23.34 -7.26
C PRO A 28 18.78 -22.56 -5.95
N HIS A 29 17.55 -22.39 -5.47
CA HIS A 29 17.32 -21.94 -4.09
C HIS A 29 17.94 -22.97 -3.14
N VAL A 30 19.14 -22.65 -2.64
CA VAL A 30 19.78 -23.39 -1.54
C VAL A 30 18.96 -23.10 -0.28
N LYS A 31 18.08 -24.03 0.11
CA LYS A 31 17.36 -23.95 1.38
C LYS A 31 18.33 -24.19 2.52
N THR A 32 18.77 -23.11 3.19
CA THR A 32 19.72 -23.18 4.32
C THR A 32 19.04 -23.39 5.67
N GLU A 33 17.71 -23.42 5.73
CA GLU A 33 16.96 -23.54 6.99
C GLU A 33 15.89 -24.63 6.89
N PRO A 34 15.59 -25.34 8.00
CA PRO A 34 14.49 -26.29 8.03
C PRO A 34 13.16 -25.53 7.92
N THR A 35 12.70 -25.37 6.68
CA THR A 35 11.35 -24.89 6.41
C THR A 35 10.35 -25.94 6.90
N SER A 36 9.28 -25.47 7.55
CA SER A 36 8.13 -26.33 7.82
C SER A 36 7.62 -26.92 6.51
N ALA A 37 7.28 -28.21 6.50
CA ALA A 37 6.67 -28.85 5.34
C ALA A 37 5.40 -28.11 4.88
N LEU A 38 4.68 -27.47 5.81
CA LEU A 38 3.53 -26.62 5.48
C LEU A 38 3.95 -25.36 4.70
N CYS A 39 5.04 -24.69 5.09
CA CYS A 39 5.54 -23.53 4.36
C CYS A 39 6.01 -23.91 2.96
N ASP A 40 6.68 -25.05 2.81
CA ASP A 40 7.07 -25.57 1.49
C ASP A 40 5.86 -25.77 0.58
N LEU A 41 4.76 -26.30 1.10
CA LEU A 41 3.50 -26.47 0.35
C LEU A 41 2.85 -25.12 0.00
N ILE A 42 2.93 -24.13 0.90
CA ILE A 42 2.42 -22.77 0.64
C ILE A 42 3.24 -22.06 -0.43
N GLU A 43 4.57 -22.15 -0.35
CA GLU A 43 5.50 -21.55 -1.30
C GLU A 43 5.37 -22.16 -2.70
N THR A 44 5.14 -23.48 -2.76
CA THR A 44 4.89 -24.21 -4.01
C THR A 44 3.42 -24.14 -4.47
N GLN A 45 2.57 -23.39 -3.76
CA GLN A 45 1.13 -23.24 -4.04
C GLN A 45 0.35 -24.57 -4.08
N ASP A 46 0.83 -25.63 -3.41
CA ASP A 46 0.06 -26.86 -3.22
C ASP A 46 -0.98 -26.67 -2.11
N TRP A 47 -2.05 -25.92 -2.42
CA TRP A 47 -3.10 -25.58 -1.45
C TRP A 47 -3.82 -26.81 -0.90
N LYS A 48 -3.96 -27.86 -1.72
CA LYS A 48 -4.56 -29.13 -1.29
C LYS A 48 -3.65 -29.85 -0.31
N GLY A 49 -2.36 -29.95 -0.62
CA GLY A 49 -1.35 -30.50 0.27
C GLY A 49 -1.25 -29.73 1.58
N ALA A 50 -1.18 -28.39 1.52
CA ALA A 50 -1.15 -27.52 2.68
C ALA A 50 -2.39 -27.73 3.58
N SER A 51 -3.57 -27.81 2.99
CA SER A 51 -4.81 -28.11 3.70
C SER A 51 -4.76 -29.47 4.41
N LEU A 52 -4.33 -30.54 3.73
CA LEU A 52 -4.18 -31.87 4.32
C LEU A 52 -3.09 -31.90 5.40
N ARG A 53 -2.03 -31.10 5.24
CA ARG A 53 -0.93 -30.98 6.21
C ARG A 53 -1.40 -30.33 7.49
N ILE A 54 -2.22 -29.27 7.42
CA ILE A 54 -2.82 -28.64 8.61
C ILE A 54 -3.69 -29.64 9.38
N GLU A 55 -4.44 -30.49 8.67
CA GLU A 55 -5.31 -31.49 9.31
C GLU A 55 -4.49 -32.63 9.95
N SER A 56 -3.48 -33.13 9.24
CA SER A 56 -2.66 -34.26 9.71
C SER A 56 -1.58 -33.87 10.71
N ASN A 57 -1.09 -32.63 10.67
CA ASN A 57 0.02 -32.11 11.46
C ASN A 57 -0.28 -30.66 11.88
N PRO A 58 -1.29 -30.43 12.74
CA PRO A 58 -1.71 -29.09 13.14
C PRO A 58 -0.62 -28.29 13.85
N GLN A 59 0.41 -28.95 14.39
CA GLN A 59 1.52 -28.29 15.06
C GLN A 59 2.34 -27.40 14.11
N ASP A 60 2.32 -27.71 12.81
CA ASP A 60 3.06 -26.96 11.78
C ASP A 60 2.54 -25.52 11.63
N ILE A 61 1.32 -25.20 12.09
CA ILE A 61 0.78 -23.83 12.04
C ILE A 61 1.47 -22.87 13.02
N TYR A 62 2.12 -23.41 14.06
CA TYR A 62 2.86 -22.63 15.06
C TYR A 62 4.32 -22.39 14.64
N TRP A 63 4.73 -22.90 13.48
CA TRP A 63 6.06 -22.65 12.97
C TRP A 63 6.25 -21.15 12.67
N VAL A 64 7.44 -20.67 13.00
CA VAL A 64 7.92 -19.32 12.65
C VAL A 64 9.30 -19.45 12.02
N ASP A 65 9.60 -18.58 11.07
CA ASP A 65 10.93 -18.51 10.44
C ASP A 65 11.95 -17.79 11.33
N THR A 66 13.16 -17.58 10.81
CA THR A 66 14.22 -16.81 11.49
C THR A 66 13.90 -15.34 11.68
N HIS A 67 12.88 -14.80 11.00
CA HIS A 67 12.35 -13.46 11.20
C HIS A 67 11.13 -13.43 12.13
N ASN A 68 10.77 -14.55 12.78
CA ASN A 68 9.54 -14.68 13.56
C ASN A 68 8.26 -14.50 12.72
N SER A 69 8.35 -14.68 11.40
CA SER A 69 7.23 -14.71 10.47
C SER A 69 6.53 -16.05 10.60
N ASN A 70 5.29 -16.04 11.08
CA ASN A 70 4.47 -17.24 11.17
C ASN A 70 3.93 -17.66 9.78
N VAL A 71 3.28 -18.82 9.74
CA VAL A 71 2.68 -19.38 8.50
C VAL A 71 1.75 -18.39 7.77
N LEU A 72 1.03 -17.51 8.47
CA LEU A 72 0.17 -16.52 7.82
C LEU A 72 0.98 -15.42 7.09
N HIS A 73 2.16 -15.04 7.58
CA HIS A 73 3.04 -14.13 6.85
C HIS A 73 3.44 -14.75 5.51
N HIS A 74 3.89 -16.00 5.50
CA HIS A 74 4.27 -16.71 4.26
C HIS A 74 3.07 -16.87 3.32
N LEU A 75 1.90 -17.19 3.88
CA LEU A 75 0.66 -17.26 3.11
C LEU A 75 0.35 -15.90 2.47
N CYS A 76 0.49 -14.79 3.20
CA CYS A 76 0.28 -13.45 2.64
C CYS A 76 1.40 -13.02 1.68
N SER A 77 2.61 -13.54 1.87
CA SER A 77 3.81 -13.28 1.08
C SER A 77 3.88 -14.05 -0.24
N SER A 78 2.81 -14.76 -0.65
CA SER A 78 2.82 -15.69 -1.80
C SER A 78 3.60 -15.17 -3.02
N PRO A 79 4.29 -16.08 -3.73
CA PRO A 79 5.28 -15.73 -4.73
C PRO A 79 4.67 -15.01 -5.94
N TRP A 80 5.55 -14.29 -6.63
CA TRP A 80 5.27 -13.61 -7.89
C TRP A 80 4.62 -14.57 -8.91
N ILE A 81 3.45 -14.18 -9.42
CA ILE A 81 2.81 -14.85 -10.57
C ILE A 81 3.07 -13.98 -11.80
N PRO A 82 3.56 -14.55 -12.91
CA PRO A 82 3.61 -13.84 -14.20
C PRO A 82 2.24 -13.25 -14.57
N GLN A 83 2.22 -12.03 -15.09
CA GLN A 83 0.96 -11.33 -15.40
C GLN A 83 0.06 -12.08 -16.40
N GLU A 84 0.65 -12.92 -17.25
CA GLU A 84 -0.03 -13.71 -18.29
C GLU A 84 -0.93 -14.83 -17.74
N ASP A 85 -0.73 -15.26 -16.49
CA ASP A 85 -1.52 -16.31 -15.84
C ASP A 85 -2.40 -15.77 -14.69
N LEU A 86 -2.48 -14.43 -14.57
CA LEU A 86 -3.00 -13.79 -13.37
C LEU A 86 -4.46 -14.14 -13.07
N ASP A 87 -5.35 -14.09 -14.07
CA ASP A 87 -6.78 -14.35 -13.88
C ASP A 87 -7.07 -15.81 -13.49
N GLU A 88 -6.43 -16.77 -14.16
CA GLU A 88 -6.59 -18.20 -13.86
C GLU A 88 -6.06 -18.54 -12.46
N VAL A 89 -4.90 -18.00 -12.10
CA VAL A 89 -4.34 -18.28 -10.78
C VAL A 89 -5.15 -17.58 -9.68
N ILE A 90 -5.69 -16.40 -9.91
CA ILE A 90 -6.62 -15.76 -8.96
C ILE A 90 -7.84 -16.64 -8.74
N GLU A 91 -8.52 -17.06 -9.81
CA GLU A 91 -9.76 -17.84 -9.72
C GLU A 91 -9.56 -19.15 -8.95
N LYS A 92 -8.42 -19.82 -9.16
CA LYS A 92 -8.13 -21.13 -8.53
C LYS A 92 -7.48 -21.01 -7.15
N SER A 93 -6.48 -20.14 -7.01
CA SER A 93 -5.65 -20.09 -5.79
C SER A 93 -6.30 -19.30 -4.67
N VAL A 94 -7.05 -18.24 -4.97
CA VAL A 94 -7.61 -17.37 -3.93
C VAL A 94 -8.61 -18.10 -3.04
N PRO A 95 -9.61 -18.82 -3.57
CA PRO A 95 -10.55 -19.55 -2.71
C PRO A 95 -9.85 -20.59 -1.84
N ALA A 96 -8.86 -21.30 -2.39
CA ALA A 96 -8.09 -22.30 -1.66
C ALA A 96 -7.24 -21.67 -0.55
N LYS A 97 -6.60 -20.53 -0.83
CA LYS A 97 -5.83 -19.75 0.14
C LYS A 97 -6.70 -19.20 1.26
N ILE A 98 -7.89 -18.65 0.94
CA ILE A 98 -8.88 -18.22 1.94
C ILE A 98 -9.31 -19.38 2.85
N GLN A 99 -9.51 -20.58 2.28
CA GLN A 99 -9.84 -21.76 3.09
C GLN A 99 -8.71 -22.13 4.05
N ILE A 100 -7.45 -22.04 3.62
CA ILE A 100 -6.28 -22.27 4.48
C ILE A 100 -6.21 -21.21 5.59
N ILE A 101 -6.35 -19.92 5.25
CA ILE A 101 -6.41 -18.80 6.21
C ILE A 101 -7.48 -19.11 7.27
N ARG A 102 -8.71 -19.41 6.85
CA ARG A 102 -9.82 -19.75 7.77
C ARG A 102 -9.55 -20.99 8.62
N LYS A 103 -8.87 -22.01 8.08
CA LYS A 103 -8.46 -23.19 8.86
C LYS A 103 -7.43 -22.83 9.92
N ILE A 104 -6.40 -22.07 9.56
CA ILE A 104 -5.40 -21.58 10.50
C ILE A 104 -6.08 -20.71 11.56
N GLY A 105 -6.96 -19.78 11.20
CA GLY A 105 -7.64 -18.91 12.17
C GLY A 105 -8.55 -19.64 13.15
N LYS A 106 -9.11 -20.79 12.79
CA LYS A 106 -9.86 -21.63 13.72
C LYS A 106 -8.95 -22.31 14.76
N LEU A 107 -7.74 -22.68 14.36
CA LEU A 107 -6.80 -23.45 15.18
C LEU A 107 -5.82 -22.55 15.96
N TYR A 108 -5.41 -21.44 15.38
CA TYR A 108 -4.43 -20.48 15.87
C TYR A 108 -4.82 -19.03 15.48
N PRO A 109 -5.88 -18.47 16.08
CA PRO A 109 -6.38 -17.14 15.74
C PRO A 109 -5.37 -16.01 16.02
N GLU A 110 -4.52 -16.15 17.03
CA GLU A 110 -3.52 -15.15 17.42
C GLU A 110 -2.44 -14.94 16.36
N ALA A 111 -2.27 -15.90 15.43
CA ALA A 111 -1.34 -15.74 14.31
C ALA A 111 -1.63 -14.51 13.46
N ALA A 112 -2.89 -14.08 13.36
CA ALA A 112 -3.30 -12.95 12.52
C ALA A 112 -2.80 -11.59 13.05
N THR A 113 -2.53 -11.50 14.36
CA THR A 113 -2.07 -10.28 15.03
C THR A 113 -0.60 -10.35 15.45
N GLN A 114 0.02 -11.52 15.36
CA GLN A 114 1.43 -11.69 15.70
C GLN A 114 2.31 -10.88 14.77
N GLN A 115 3.19 -10.07 15.36
CA GLN A 115 4.22 -9.33 14.65
C GLN A 115 5.48 -10.20 14.52
N ASN A 116 6.12 -10.13 13.35
CA ASN A 116 7.45 -10.68 13.14
C ASN A 116 8.52 -9.76 13.79
N LYS A 117 9.81 -10.06 13.61
CA LYS A 117 10.93 -9.28 14.18
C LYS A 117 10.94 -7.81 13.76
N PHE A 118 10.27 -7.48 12.66
CA PHE A 118 10.19 -6.14 12.09
C PHE A 118 8.89 -5.42 12.45
N GLY A 119 8.08 -5.96 13.37
CA GLY A 119 6.77 -5.37 13.69
C GLY A 119 5.69 -5.59 12.61
N ILE A 120 6.01 -6.31 11.53
CA ILE A 120 5.09 -6.58 10.42
C ILE A 120 4.14 -7.71 10.85
N THR A 121 2.85 -7.55 10.59
CA THR A 121 1.84 -8.61 10.78
C THR A 121 1.46 -9.25 9.44
N PRO A 122 0.77 -10.40 9.42
CA PRO A 122 0.27 -10.96 8.16
C PRO A 122 -0.60 -9.99 7.38
N PHE A 123 -1.35 -9.14 8.07
CA PHE A 123 -2.17 -8.11 7.46
C PHE A 123 -1.33 -7.04 6.74
N HIS A 124 -0.21 -6.62 7.33
CA HIS A 124 0.75 -5.74 6.65
C HIS A 124 1.30 -6.39 5.39
N VAL A 125 1.76 -7.65 5.48
CA VAL A 125 2.26 -8.40 4.32
C VAL A 125 1.18 -8.48 3.22
N ALA A 126 -0.06 -8.81 3.56
CA ALA A 126 -1.16 -8.86 2.60
C ALA A 126 -1.48 -7.50 1.97
N SER A 127 -1.26 -6.42 2.72
CA SER A 127 -1.51 -5.05 2.24
C SER A 127 -0.42 -4.57 1.29
N ILE A 128 0.84 -4.97 1.49
CA ILE A 128 1.98 -4.51 0.69
C ILE A 128 2.30 -5.41 -0.49
N ASN A 129 1.98 -6.70 -0.44
CA ASN A 129 2.50 -7.65 -1.43
C ASN A 129 1.99 -7.32 -2.86
N TYR A 130 2.91 -6.74 -3.63
CA TYR A 130 2.73 -5.95 -4.84
C TYR A 130 2.33 -6.77 -6.07
N HIS A 131 2.68 -8.04 -6.06
CA HIS A 131 2.68 -8.88 -7.26
C HIS A 131 1.42 -9.70 -7.42
N LEU A 132 0.51 -9.61 -6.46
CA LEU A 132 -0.72 -10.37 -6.45
C LEU A 132 -1.85 -9.39 -6.26
N LEU A 133 -2.84 -9.47 -7.12
CA LEU A 133 -4.22 -9.28 -6.75
C LEU A 133 -4.54 -10.27 -5.61
N ILE A 134 -3.97 -10.08 -4.40
CA ILE A 134 -4.55 -10.50 -3.14
C ILE A 134 -5.95 -9.89 -3.15
N PRO A 135 -6.99 -10.69 -3.36
CA PRO A 135 -8.32 -10.11 -3.49
C PRO A 135 -8.73 -9.55 -2.14
N VAL A 136 -9.63 -8.57 -2.17
CA VAL A 136 -10.16 -7.92 -0.95
C VAL A 136 -10.63 -8.98 0.06
N GLU A 137 -11.11 -10.12 -0.44
CA GLU A 137 -11.55 -11.30 0.26
C GLU A 137 -10.48 -11.94 1.16
N ILE A 138 -9.19 -11.84 0.82
CA ILE A 138 -8.10 -12.28 1.72
C ILE A 138 -7.94 -11.29 2.88
N LEU A 139 -7.98 -9.98 2.61
CA LEU A 139 -7.92 -8.96 3.64
C LEU A 139 -9.12 -9.08 4.58
N GLU A 140 -10.32 -9.26 4.02
CA GLU A 140 -11.55 -9.54 4.77
C GLU A 140 -11.40 -10.79 5.63
N SER A 141 -10.88 -11.90 5.08
CA SER A 141 -10.68 -13.14 5.85
C SER A 141 -9.69 -12.97 7.00
N LEU A 142 -8.61 -12.20 6.81
CA LEU A 142 -7.67 -11.87 7.89
C LEU A 142 -8.33 -10.98 8.96
N LEU A 143 -9.15 -10.02 8.54
CA LEU A 143 -9.88 -9.14 9.45
C LEU A 143 -10.96 -9.88 10.24
N GLU A 144 -11.67 -10.83 9.62
CA GLU A 144 -12.58 -11.77 10.29
C GLU A 144 -11.84 -12.54 11.39
N MET A 145 -10.65 -13.07 11.08
CA MET A 145 -9.82 -13.80 12.04
C MET A 145 -9.36 -12.93 13.21
N VAL A 146 -8.91 -11.71 12.93
CA VAL A 146 -8.55 -10.72 13.94
C VAL A 146 -9.72 -10.44 14.87
N HIS A 147 -10.92 -10.22 14.29
CA HIS A 147 -12.13 -9.96 15.06
C HIS A 147 -12.45 -11.10 16.01
N ASP A 148 -12.39 -12.34 15.53
CA ASP A 148 -12.65 -13.52 16.37
C ASP A 148 -11.58 -13.75 17.43
N CYS A 149 -10.31 -13.44 17.13
CA CYS A 149 -9.23 -13.40 18.12
C CYS A 149 -9.55 -12.39 19.23
N LEU A 150 -9.94 -11.18 18.87
CA LEU A 150 -10.19 -10.09 19.81
C LEU A 150 -11.52 -10.21 20.56
N LYS A 151 -12.51 -10.97 20.06
CA LYS A 151 -13.70 -11.34 20.86
C LYS A 151 -13.38 -12.29 22.00
N LYS A 152 -12.42 -13.21 21.82
CA LYS A 152 -12.00 -14.16 22.87
C LYS A 152 -11.26 -13.45 24.00
N VAL A 153 -10.56 -12.37 23.69
CA VAL A 153 -9.97 -11.46 24.67
C VAL A 153 -11.08 -10.51 25.15
N HIS A 154 -11.53 -10.65 26.39
CA HIS A 154 -12.75 -10.02 26.96
C HIS A 154 -12.71 -8.47 27.06
N ILE A 155 -12.44 -7.73 25.98
CA ILE A 155 -12.12 -6.28 26.01
C ILE A 155 -13.06 -5.40 25.15
N LEU A 156 -13.81 -5.95 24.19
CA LEU A 156 -14.60 -5.13 23.24
C LEU A 156 -16.01 -4.73 23.71
N LYS A 157 -16.23 -4.48 25.01
CA LYS A 157 -17.54 -4.06 25.54
C LYS A 157 -17.67 -2.57 25.87
N CYS A 158 -16.70 -1.74 25.50
CA CYS A 158 -16.73 -0.32 25.78
C CYS A 158 -16.66 0.53 24.50
N VAL A 159 -17.62 1.45 24.41
CA VAL A 159 -17.70 2.60 23.50
C VAL A 159 -18.16 2.28 22.07
N LEU A 160 -19.44 2.54 21.78
CA LEU A 160 -19.92 3.34 20.63
C LEU A 160 -21.47 3.50 20.70
N PRO A 161 -22.05 4.68 20.35
CA PRO A 161 -23.49 4.96 20.41
C PRO A 161 -24.33 4.20 19.36
N ILE A 162 -25.62 4.03 19.65
CA ILE A 162 -26.53 3.03 19.04
C ILE A 162 -27.04 3.37 17.61
N ASP A 163 -26.96 4.63 17.16
CA ASP A 163 -27.72 5.06 15.96
C ASP A 163 -27.02 4.93 14.60
N ILE A 164 -25.76 4.49 14.53
CA ILE A 164 -25.05 4.21 13.26
C ILE A 164 -25.04 2.70 12.93
N ARG A 165 -25.72 1.88 13.76
CA ARG A 165 -25.70 0.42 13.61
C ARG A 165 -26.25 -0.06 12.26
N ASN A 166 -27.36 0.48 11.76
CA ASN A 166 -28.15 -0.29 10.79
C ASN A 166 -27.74 -0.18 9.31
N HIS A 167 -26.77 0.66 8.94
CA HIS A 167 -26.39 0.83 7.52
C HIS A 167 -24.91 0.53 7.18
N ILE A 168 -24.05 0.27 8.17
CA ILE A 168 -22.60 0.05 7.93
C ILE A 168 -22.05 -1.17 8.72
N LEU A 169 -22.96 -2.08 9.12
CA LEU A 169 -22.69 -3.15 10.09
C LEU A 169 -21.80 -4.32 9.64
N PRO A 170 -21.67 -4.71 8.34
CA PRO A 170 -20.82 -5.86 8.02
C PRO A 170 -19.31 -5.57 8.13
N PHE A 171 -18.86 -4.32 8.02
CA PHE A 171 -17.43 -4.00 7.87
C PHE A 171 -16.82 -3.22 9.05
N ILE A 172 -17.59 -2.42 9.79
CA ILE A 172 -17.06 -1.55 10.88
C ILE A 172 -16.77 -2.29 12.19
N ASN A 173 -17.28 -3.52 12.39
CA ASN A 173 -16.95 -4.28 13.60
C ASN A 173 -15.57 -4.93 13.58
N THR A 174 -14.80 -4.72 12.52
CA THR A 174 -13.40 -5.12 12.49
C THR A 174 -12.65 -4.31 13.54
N PRO A 175 -11.89 -4.93 14.45
CA PRO A 175 -11.12 -4.19 15.44
C PRO A 175 -10.15 -3.25 14.73
N ILE A 176 -10.41 -1.95 14.87
CA ILE A 176 -9.61 -0.82 14.40
C ILE A 176 -8.12 -0.99 14.78
N SER A 177 -7.81 -1.83 15.78
CA SER A 177 -6.46 -2.08 16.28
C SER A 177 -5.50 -2.70 15.28
N VAL A 178 -5.92 -3.49 14.29
CA VAL A 178 -4.95 -4.19 13.42
C VAL A 178 -4.51 -3.36 12.23
N VAL A 179 -5.43 -2.60 11.62
CA VAL A 179 -5.10 -1.64 10.57
C VAL A 179 -4.24 -0.48 11.09
N SER A 180 -4.29 -0.23 12.40
CA SER A 180 -3.48 0.76 13.12
C SER A 180 -2.22 0.18 13.76
N PHE A 181 -1.95 -1.12 13.61
CA PHE A 181 -0.64 -1.65 13.99
C PHE A 181 0.46 -1.00 13.18
N ARG A 182 1.65 -0.97 13.79
CA ARG A 182 2.82 -0.32 13.25
C ARG A 182 3.93 -1.33 13.11
N ASP A 183 4.67 -1.24 12.02
CA ASP A 183 5.96 -1.89 11.90
C ASP A 183 7.03 -1.21 12.77
N GLU A 184 8.26 -1.71 12.69
CA GLU A 184 9.42 -1.16 13.41
C GLU A 184 9.80 0.28 12.99
N HIS A 185 9.31 0.75 11.84
CA HIS A 185 9.48 2.11 11.35
C HIS A 185 8.34 3.03 11.75
N GLY A 186 7.29 2.49 12.40
CA GLY A 186 6.10 3.25 12.74
C GLY A 186 5.04 3.26 11.64
N CYS A 187 5.25 2.58 10.50
CA CYS A 187 4.33 2.60 9.37
C CYS A 187 3.09 1.75 9.64
N THR A 188 1.91 2.27 9.32
CA THR A 188 0.67 1.49 9.30
C THR A 188 0.50 0.71 8.00
N ALA A 189 -0.40 -0.27 7.97
CA ALA A 189 -0.74 -0.98 6.72
C ALA A 189 -1.26 -0.03 5.63
N LEU A 190 -2.01 1.02 6.01
CA LEU A 190 -2.46 2.06 5.08
C LEU A 190 -1.30 2.89 4.54
N TYR A 191 -0.35 3.27 5.40
CA TYR A 191 0.86 3.99 4.99
C TYR A 191 1.63 3.17 3.94
N LEU A 192 1.93 1.92 4.26
CA LEU A 192 2.71 1.07 3.36
C LEU A 192 1.98 0.85 2.04
N ALA A 193 0.66 0.58 2.08
CA ALA A 193 -0.15 0.41 0.87
C ALA A 193 -0.15 1.67 -0.02
N ALA A 194 -0.13 2.87 0.57
CA ALA A 194 -0.04 4.13 -0.16
C ALA A 194 1.35 4.34 -0.78
N GLN A 195 2.42 4.03 -0.03
CA GLN A 195 3.79 4.05 -0.53
C GLN A 195 3.98 3.11 -1.74
N CYS A 196 3.29 1.96 -1.76
CA CYS A 196 3.30 1.05 -2.90
C CYS A 196 2.83 1.69 -4.20
N ILE A 197 1.81 2.55 -4.12
CA ILE A 197 1.31 3.28 -5.29
C ILE A 197 2.31 4.34 -5.72
N PHE A 198 2.89 5.07 -4.75
CA PHE A 198 3.87 6.10 -5.04
C PHE A 198 5.07 5.56 -5.83
N CYS A 199 5.54 4.35 -5.48
CA CYS A 199 6.63 3.67 -6.18
C CYS A 199 6.23 3.10 -7.57
N ASN A 200 4.99 3.32 -8.04
CA ASN A 200 4.44 2.80 -9.29
C ASN A 200 4.53 1.26 -9.42
N ILE A 201 4.46 0.57 -8.28
CA ILE A 201 4.50 -0.90 -8.22
C ILE A 201 3.07 -1.47 -8.10
N ALA A 202 2.06 -0.59 -8.04
CA ALA A 202 0.67 -0.98 -7.81
C ALA A 202 -0.04 -1.39 -9.12
N PRO A 203 -0.53 -2.64 -9.25
CA PRO A 203 -1.39 -3.04 -10.36
C PRO A 203 -2.77 -2.36 -10.30
N LYS A 204 -3.53 -2.46 -11.39
CA LYS A 204 -4.95 -2.04 -11.45
C LYS A 204 -5.72 -2.67 -10.27
N GLY A 205 -6.52 -1.86 -9.57
CA GLY A 205 -7.35 -2.30 -8.42
C GLY A 205 -6.73 -2.05 -7.03
N TRP A 206 -5.48 -1.58 -6.94
CA TRP A 206 -4.85 -1.25 -5.64
C TRP A 206 -5.57 -0.14 -4.87
N PHE A 207 -6.18 0.80 -5.59
CA PHE A 207 -6.98 1.86 -4.97
C PHE A 207 -8.17 1.31 -4.18
N SER A 208 -8.81 0.23 -4.62
CA SER A 208 -9.86 -0.42 -3.84
C SER A 208 -9.34 -0.93 -2.50
N ARG A 209 -8.05 -1.33 -2.41
CA ARG A 209 -7.42 -1.73 -1.15
C ARG A 209 -7.09 -0.54 -0.27
N ILE A 210 -6.47 0.51 -0.80
CA ILE A 210 -6.24 1.74 -0.03
C ILE A 210 -7.56 2.26 0.51
N TRP A 211 -8.58 2.25 -0.33
CA TRP A 211 -9.90 2.69 0.06
C TRP A 211 -10.52 1.82 1.14
N PHE A 212 -10.45 0.49 0.98
CA PHE A 212 -10.85 -0.45 2.01
C PHE A 212 -10.11 -0.19 3.33
N LEU A 213 -8.80 0.08 3.29
CA LEU A 213 -8.00 0.42 4.44
C LEU A 213 -8.44 1.75 5.06
N ILE A 214 -8.67 2.81 4.27
CA ILE A 214 -9.18 4.10 4.76
C ILE A 214 -10.53 3.92 5.46
N GLN A 215 -11.48 3.21 4.84
CA GLN A 215 -12.82 2.98 5.38
C GLN A 215 -12.80 2.23 6.72
N ASN A 216 -11.84 1.30 6.87
CA ASN A 216 -11.71 0.50 8.08
C ASN A 216 -10.71 1.09 9.09
N SER A 217 -10.04 2.20 8.74
CA SER A 217 -8.93 2.78 9.51
C SER A 217 -9.01 4.30 9.58
N ALA A 218 -10.20 4.86 9.84
CA ALA A 218 -10.36 6.30 10.01
C ALA A 218 -9.38 6.88 11.05
N GLU A 219 -9.12 6.16 12.16
CA GLU A 219 -8.11 6.56 13.16
C GLU A 219 -6.67 6.37 12.66
N GLY A 220 -6.40 5.32 11.88
CA GLY A 220 -5.07 5.10 11.28
C GLY A 220 -4.71 6.17 10.23
N ALA A 221 -5.69 6.88 9.67
CA ALA A 221 -5.45 8.04 8.80
C ALA A 221 -5.04 9.30 9.58
N ILE A 222 -5.33 9.38 10.88
CA ILE A 222 -5.05 10.54 11.75
C ILE A 222 -3.89 10.26 12.71
N THR A 223 -3.03 9.31 12.40
CA THR A 223 -1.93 8.97 13.30
C THR A 223 -1.05 10.21 13.50
N ASP A 224 -0.98 10.69 14.76
CA ASP A 224 -0.10 11.81 15.15
C ASP A 224 1.38 11.39 15.12
N SER A 225 1.64 10.09 14.96
CA SER A 225 2.97 9.60 14.67
C SER A 225 3.32 9.97 13.24
N GLN A 226 4.51 10.53 13.16
CA GLN A 226 5.29 10.64 11.96
C GLN A 226 5.60 9.22 11.48
N ASP A 227 4.77 8.69 10.56
CA ASP A 227 4.80 7.29 10.12
C ASP A 227 6.00 7.02 9.19
N ASP A 228 6.68 8.08 8.75
CA ASP A 228 7.89 8.02 7.93
C ASP A 228 8.97 8.99 8.41
N ILE A 229 10.14 8.90 7.76
CA ILE A 229 11.26 9.84 7.96
C ILE A 229 10.89 11.29 7.64
N HIS A 230 9.76 11.53 6.98
CA HIS A 230 9.24 12.85 6.62
C HIS A 230 8.10 13.30 7.54
N GLY A 231 7.73 12.52 8.55
CA GLY A 231 6.59 12.74 9.39
C GLY A 231 5.23 12.91 8.72
N GLY A 232 5.08 12.39 7.51
CA GLY A 232 3.78 12.27 6.87
C GLY A 232 2.93 11.21 7.54
N ASN A 233 1.62 11.44 7.57
CA ASN A 233 0.63 10.40 7.84
C ASN A 233 0.26 9.66 6.53
N PRO A 234 -0.55 8.60 6.57
CA PRO A 234 -0.89 7.85 5.35
C PRO A 234 -1.61 8.68 4.28
N ILE A 235 -2.34 9.73 4.66
CA ILE A 235 -3.02 10.61 3.70
C ILE A 235 -2.02 11.46 2.90
N HIS A 236 -0.86 11.80 3.47
CA HIS A 236 0.23 12.40 2.71
C HIS A 236 0.68 11.47 1.58
N GLU A 237 0.93 10.19 1.88
CA GLU A 237 1.33 9.19 0.86
C GLU A 237 0.26 8.96 -0.19
N VAL A 238 -1.02 8.87 0.20
CA VAL A 238 -2.13 8.77 -0.76
C VAL A 238 -2.13 9.98 -1.68
N CYS A 239 -1.98 11.19 -1.14
CA CYS A 239 -1.90 12.41 -1.93
C CYS A 239 -0.66 12.46 -2.84
N ARG A 240 0.50 11.99 -2.37
CA ARG A 240 1.72 11.86 -3.19
C ARG A 240 1.47 10.89 -4.35
N ALA A 241 0.81 9.77 -4.09
CA ALA A 241 0.49 8.72 -5.05
C ALA A 241 -0.54 9.15 -6.11
N LEU A 242 -1.59 9.88 -5.71
CA LEU A 242 -2.64 10.40 -6.61
C LEU A 242 -2.10 11.30 -7.74
N ARG A 243 -0.90 11.86 -7.59
CA ARG A 243 -0.22 12.64 -8.64
C ARG A 243 0.22 11.81 -9.84
N HIS A 244 0.55 10.55 -9.59
CA HIS A 244 1.33 9.72 -10.52
C HIS A 244 0.51 8.60 -11.13
N SER A 245 -0.74 8.56 -10.74
CA SER A 245 -1.65 7.50 -11.06
C SER A 245 -2.19 7.79 -12.47
N GLY A 246 -1.40 7.49 -13.50
CA GLY A 246 -1.83 7.50 -14.90
C GLY A 246 -2.85 6.40 -15.23
N PHE A 247 -3.57 5.91 -14.23
CA PHE A 247 -4.66 4.98 -14.42
C PHE A 247 -5.96 5.78 -14.50
N ASP A 248 -6.90 5.32 -15.31
CA ASP A 248 -8.26 5.86 -15.31
C ASP A 248 -8.91 5.56 -13.94
N PHE A 249 -8.86 6.55 -13.04
CA PHE A 249 -9.56 6.47 -11.76
C PHE A 249 -10.95 7.06 -11.91
N GLU A 250 -11.94 6.19 -11.99
CA GLU A 250 -13.21 6.52 -11.36
C GLU A 250 -13.05 6.23 -9.88
N LEU A 251 -12.48 7.18 -9.13
CA LEU A 251 -12.65 7.19 -7.68
C LEU A 251 -14.13 7.48 -7.44
N PRO A 252 -14.96 6.48 -7.08
CA PRO A 252 -16.41 6.69 -7.02
C PRO A 252 -16.82 7.46 -5.75
N ILE A 253 -15.85 7.85 -4.90
CA ILE A 253 -16.13 8.23 -3.53
C ILE A 253 -15.32 9.44 -3.08
N ASP A 254 -16.07 10.39 -2.56
CA ASP A 254 -15.64 11.65 -1.96
C ASP A 254 -14.84 11.39 -0.66
N MET A 255 -13.52 11.64 -0.69
CA MET A 255 -12.64 11.42 0.46
C MET A 255 -13.07 12.19 1.72
N SER A 256 -13.76 13.32 1.56
CA SER A 256 -14.28 14.12 2.69
C SER A 256 -15.28 13.34 3.55
N LYS A 257 -15.90 12.29 3.00
CA LYS A 257 -16.91 11.48 3.70
C LYS A 257 -16.31 10.38 4.56
N VAL A 258 -15.06 10.00 4.35
CA VAL A 258 -14.43 8.87 5.07
C VAL A 258 -13.15 9.24 5.79
N VAL A 259 -12.39 10.21 5.27
CA VAL A 259 -11.14 10.65 5.86
C VAL A 259 -11.48 11.76 6.86
N PRO A 260 -11.16 11.59 8.15
CA PRO A 260 -11.42 12.62 9.14
C PRO A 260 -10.67 13.90 8.81
N GLU A 261 -11.31 15.05 9.00
CA GLU A 261 -10.74 16.36 8.68
C GLU A 261 -9.35 16.60 9.33
N LYS A 262 -9.14 16.08 10.55
CA LYS A 262 -7.84 16.16 11.24
C LYS A 262 -6.70 15.53 10.42
N ALA A 263 -6.97 14.49 9.63
CA ALA A 263 -5.95 13.88 8.77
C ALA A 263 -5.49 14.83 7.64
N PHE A 264 -6.40 15.62 7.06
CA PHE A 264 -6.05 16.65 6.07
C PHE A 264 -5.35 17.89 6.68
N ARG A 265 -5.54 18.11 7.98
CA ARG A 265 -4.89 19.18 8.76
C ARG A 265 -3.50 18.82 9.26
N SER A 266 -3.14 17.54 9.23
CA SER A 266 -1.84 17.07 9.69
C SER A 266 -0.72 17.70 8.85
N LEU A 267 0.42 17.92 9.50
CA LEU A 267 1.60 18.50 8.89
C LEU A 267 2.74 17.50 8.99
N ASP A 268 3.45 17.31 7.88
CA ASP A 268 4.71 16.57 7.85
C ASP A 268 5.86 17.40 8.47
N ILE A 269 7.10 16.87 8.50
CA ILE A 269 8.26 17.56 9.09
C ILE A 269 8.61 18.87 8.38
N GLU A 270 8.20 19.03 7.12
CA GLU A 270 8.39 20.24 6.33
C GLU A 270 7.18 21.18 6.43
N GLY A 271 6.21 20.85 7.29
CA GLY A 271 4.98 21.63 7.40
C GLY A 271 4.06 21.49 6.18
N ASN A 272 4.27 20.49 5.33
CA ASN A 272 3.37 20.22 4.22
C ASN A 272 2.10 19.58 4.75
N THR A 273 0.96 20.01 4.23
CA THR A 273 -0.31 19.28 4.36
C THR A 273 -0.39 18.18 3.30
N PRO A 274 -1.34 17.24 3.37
CA PRO A 274 -1.56 16.31 2.26
C PRO A 274 -1.83 17.01 0.92
N LEU A 275 -2.45 18.19 0.92
CA LEU A 275 -2.67 18.97 -0.31
C LEU A 275 -1.37 19.57 -0.87
N HIS A 276 -0.39 19.93 -0.03
CA HIS A 276 0.96 20.27 -0.51
C HIS A 276 1.58 19.05 -1.19
N CYS A 277 1.46 17.86 -0.61
CA CYS A 277 1.93 16.62 -1.22
C CYS A 277 1.25 16.29 -2.55
N ALA A 278 -0.06 16.54 -2.69
CA ALA A 278 -0.79 16.37 -3.95
C ALA A 278 -0.38 17.37 -5.03
N THR A 279 0.18 18.52 -4.65
CA THR A 279 0.52 19.64 -5.56
C THR A 279 2.02 19.85 -5.73
N ALA A 280 2.87 19.13 -4.99
CA ALA A 280 4.31 19.29 -5.07
C ALA A 280 4.85 18.79 -6.41
N ASP A 281 5.82 19.53 -6.94
CA ASP A 281 6.48 19.25 -8.22
C ASP A 281 7.67 18.29 -8.06
N GLU A 282 8.19 18.22 -6.84
CA GLU A 282 9.35 17.43 -6.48
C GLU A 282 8.91 16.01 -6.14
N CYS A 283 9.02 15.11 -7.12
CA CYS A 283 9.30 13.72 -6.80
C CYS A 283 10.77 13.67 -6.40
N TRP A 284 11.05 13.29 -5.15
CA TRP A 284 12.42 13.11 -4.63
C TRP A 284 13.22 12.09 -5.44
N PHE A 285 12.54 11.24 -6.19
CA PHE A 285 13.15 10.33 -7.15
C PHE A 285 13.03 10.94 -8.56
N ASP A 286 14.14 10.94 -9.30
CA ASP A 286 14.21 11.37 -10.70
C ASP A 286 13.55 10.37 -11.66
N LEU A 287 12.36 9.88 -11.27
CA LEU A 287 11.50 8.98 -12.02
C LEU A 287 10.62 9.73 -13.03
N ARG A 288 10.94 10.98 -13.36
CA ARG A 288 10.13 11.84 -14.25
C ARG A 288 9.83 11.20 -15.61
N GLN A 289 10.67 10.26 -16.06
CA GLN A 289 10.46 9.55 -17.32
C GLN A 289 9.35 8.50 -17.28
N THR A 290 8.93 8.03 -16.10
CA THR A 290 7.91 6.97 -15.95
C THR A 290 6.58 7.47 -15.40
N MET A 291 6.47 8.76 -15.05
CA MET A 291 5.25 9.28 -14.41
C MET A 291 4.22 9.69 -15.47
N GLY A 292 2.99 9.18 -15.32
CA GLY A 292 1.86 9.57 -16.14
C GLY A 292 1.49 11.06 -15.98
N PRO A 293 0.59 11.58 -16.82
CA PRO A 293 0.10 12.95 -16.65
C PRO A 293 -0.56 13.12 -15.28
N LEU A 294 -0.24 14.21 -14.59
CA LEU A 294 -0.87 14.59 -13.34
C LEU A 294 -2.40 14.61 -13.50
N ASP A 295 -3.08 13.87 -12.64
CA ASP A 295 -4.53 13.83 -12.57
C ASP A 295 -5.06 15.03 -11.76
N GLU A 296 -5.52 16.07 -12.48
CA GLU A 296 -6.09 17.26 -11.87
C GLU A 296 -7.36 16.98 -11.06
N ALA A 297 -8.13 15.95 -11.41
CA ALA A 297 -9.40 15.65 -10.75
C ALA A 297 -9.15 15.22 -9.29
N ASN A 298 -8.09 14.44 -9.06
CA ASN A 298 -7.71 14.00 -7.72
C ASN A 298 -7.27 15.17 -6.83
N ILE A 299 -6.50 16.12 -7.36
CA ILE A 299 -6.10 17.32 -6.60
C ILE A 299 -7.31 18.17 -6.25
N VAL A 300 -8.22 18.36 -7.21
CA VAL A 300 -9.48 19.09 -7.00
C VAL A 300 -10.31 18.42 -5.92
N MET A 301 -10.42 17.09 -5.92
CA MET A 301 -11.13 16.34 -4.89
C MET A 301 -10.51 16.52 -3.50
N VAL A 302 -9.18 16.42 -3.36
CA VAL A 302 -8.50 16.69 -2.06
C VAL A 302 -8.77 18.12 -1.59
N ALA A 303 -8.69 19.09 -2.50
CA ALA A 303 -8.94 20.49 -2.18
C ALA A 303 -10.40 20.78 -1.80
N GLN A 304 -11.37 20.08 -2.40
CA GLN A 304 -12.78 20.16 -2.02
C GLN A 304 -13.03 19.57 -0.64
N ALA A 305 -12.32 18.49 -0.29
CA ALA A 305 -12.42 17.86 1.02
C ALA A 305 -11.85 18.73 2.15
N TYR A 306 -10.82 19.53 1.85
CA TYR A 306 -10.22 20.44 2.83
C TYR A 306 -9.72 21.75 2.20
N PRO A 307 -10.62 22.71 1.91
CA PRO A 307 -10.28 23.95 1.21
C PRO A 307 -9.30 24.85 1.95
N GLU A 308 -9.32 24.87 3.29
CA GLU A 308 -8.45 25.71 4.11
C GLU A 308 -6.96 25.38 3.92
N ALA A 309 -6.62 24.14 3.55
CA ALA A 309 -5.24 23.76 3.25
C ALA A 309 -4.63 24.56 2.10
N LEU A 310 -5.43 25.14 1.19
CA LEU A 310 -4.95 25.97 0.09
C LEU A 310 -4.24 27.25 0.55
N GLU A 311 -4.50 27.70 1.79
CA GLU A 311 -3.85 28.88 2.39
C GLU A 311 -2.79 28.54 3.43
N MET A 312 -2.72 27.27 3.86
CA MET A 312 -1.72 26.82 4.81
C MET A 312 -0.34 26.94 4.19
N ARG A 313 0.61 27.46 4.96
CA ARG A 313 2.01 27.60 4.54
C ARG A 313 2.85 26.52 5.18
N ASN A 314 3.69 25.88 4.38
CA ASN A 314 4.72 25.00 4.89
C ASN A 314 5.91 25.77 5.49
N VAL A 315 6.96 25.09 5.95
CA VAL A 315 8.14 25.73 6.59
C VAL A 315 8.90 26.65 5.63
N HIS A 316 8.70 26.50 4.32
CA HIS A 316 9.28 27.36 3.29
C HIS A 316 8.38 28.55 2.92
N GLY A 317 7.26 28.73 3.62
CA GLY A 317 6.29 29.79 3.35
C GLY A 317 5.47 29.57 2.08
N LYS A 318 5.57 28.39 1.44
CA LYS A 318 4.79 28.04 0.24
C LYS A 318 3.42 27.51 0.64
N THR A 319 2.39 27.88 -0.11
CA THR A 319 1.06 27.27 -0.05
C THR A 319 0.91 26.24 -1.18
N PRO A 320 -0.09 25.34 -1.15
CA PRO A 320 -0.35 24.42 -2.27
C PRO A 320 -0.58 25.14 -3.60
N LEU A 321 -1.22 26.31 -3.58
CA LEU A 321 -1.45 27.15 -4.76
C LEU A 321 -0.15 27.69 -5.38
N SER A 322 0.90 27.89 -4.55
CA SER A 322 2.18 28.46 -4.98
C SER A 322 3.19 27.42 -5.49
N THR A 323 2.82 26.14 -5.51
CA THR A 323 3.67 25.07 -6.04
C THR A 323 3.87 25.22 -7.55
N ASN A 324 5.01 24.76 -8.07
CA ASN A 324 5.30 24.82 -9.50
C ASN A 324 4.28 24.04 -10.34
N THR A 325 3.79 22.91 -9.82
CA THR A 325 2.78 22.08 -10.50
C THR A 325 1.48 22.85 -10.71
N VAL A 326 1.02 23.62 -9.71
CA VAL A 326 -0.20 24.41 -9.84
C VAL A 326 0.04 25.68 -10.67
N THR A 327 1.15 26.39 -10.45
CA THR A 327 1.45 27.64 -11.18
C THR A 327 1.77 27.43 -12.66
N SER A 328 2.27 26.25 -13.05
CA SER A 328 2.44 25.88 -14.46
C SER A 328 1.13 25.44 -15.14
N ARG A 329 0.02 25.33 -14.40
CA ARG A 329 -1.29 24.85 -14.88
C ARG A 329 -2.40 25.86 -14.56
N PRO A 330 -2.62 26.88 -15.41
CA PRO A 330 -3.57 27.96 -15.14
C PRO A 330 -5.00 27.51 -14.86
N GLU A 331 -5.47 26.44 -15.51
CA GLU A 331 -6.81 25.89 -15.30
C GLU A 331 -6.95 25.21 -13.93
N LEU A 332 -5.97 24.39 -13.52
CA LEU A 332 -5.93 23.81 -12.17
C LEU A 332 -5.87 24.91 -11.11
N HIS A 333 -4.98 25.90 -11.29
CA HIS A 333 -4.87 27.04 -10.38
C HIS A 333 -6.22 27.76 -10.22
N ARG A 334 -6.91 28.06 -11.33
CA ARG A 334 -8.24 28.71 -11.29
C ARG A 334 -9.28 27.86 -10.56
N LYS A 335 -9.30 26.54 -10.77
CA LYS A 335 -10.21 25.62 -10.06
C LYS A 335 -9.96 25.66 -8.55
N LEU A 336 -8.70 25.59 -8.12
CA LEU A 336 -8.32 25.64 -6.71
C LEU A 336 -8.65 27.00 -6.06
N GLU A 337 -8.41 28.11 -6.76
CA GLU A 337 -8.82 29.44 -6.29
C GLU A 337 -10.34 29.55 -6.12
N ASN A 338 -11.12 28.97 -7.04
CA ASN A 338 -12.58 28.99 -6.94
C ASN A 338 -13.06 28.22 -5.71
N ILE A 339 -12.50 27.02 -5.45
CA ILE A 339 -12.80 26.24 -4.24
C ILE A 339 -12.49 27.04 -2.97
N LEU A 340 -11.35 27.73 -2.93
CA LEU A 340 -11.00 28.59 -1.80
C LEU A 340 -11.96 29.78 -1.64
N ARG A 341 -12.40 30.40 -2.75
CA ARG A 341 -13.37 31.50 -2.68
C ARG A 341 -14.75 31.03 -2.23
N GLU A 342 -15.18 29.86 -2.70
CA GLU A 342 -16.49 29.27 -2.35
C GLU A 342 -16.55 28.85 -0.88
N SER A 343 -15.51 28.20 -0.36
CA SER A 343 -15.42 27.84 1.07
C SER A 343 -15.50 29.07 1.99
N LYS A 344 -14.86 30.18 1.61
CA LYS A 344 -14.96 31.46 2.35
C LYS A 344 -16.36 32.07 2.34
N ARG A 345 -17.14 31.87 1.28
CA ARG A 345 -18.52 32.37 1.19
C ARG A 345 -19.49 31.56 2.05
N GLY A 346 -19.24 30.26 2.23
CA GLY A 346 -20.09 29.37 3.02
C GLY A 346 -19.94 29.50 4.54
N ASN A 347 -18.87 30.13 5.02
CA ASN A 347 -18.58 30.33 6.44
C ASN A 347 -19.07 31.69 7.00
N HIS A 348 -19.87 32.42 6.23
CA HIS A 348 -20.55 33.67 6.60
C HIS A 348 -22.05 33.47 6.63
#